data_AF-A0A7Y8CYQ5-F1
#
_entry.id   AF-A0A7Y8CYQ5-F1
#
_cell.length_a   1.000
_cell.length_b   1.000
_cell.length_c   1.000
_cell.angle_alpha   90.00
_cell.angle_beta   90.00
_cell.angle_gamma   90.00
#
_symmetry.space_group_name_H-M   'P 1'
#
loop_
_entity.id
_entity.type
_entity.pdbx_description
1 polymer ?
#
loop_
_entity_poly.entity_id
_entity_poly.type
_entity_poly.pdbx_seq_one_letter_code
_entity_poly.pdbx_strand_id
1 'polypeptide(L)'
;MFDLLKLLTENSPSLTHDMQAWFEKYPTDAAWNVYSDYCVGNIDKANDSFSFVITLHHDTDKNFSEYISNVAPKDLKKTRQASEGLISYLNCPMAFSVSFIVDRNSKLLRDFITDDNIHTFCHGLRELIASWSTEPGADKEYWQRIDKALGVFALDVKRKQFNAKLARQVLLTSTFAAFLFLTLNQLKEPAHLRWVTDRDASFEKYDEVAFDIAFIMFLVFRLNSGAVKYPNRPKFLFAYPFMDGAKDYAEHVRLPDYLAGLCADINLPSMQFSHTKFERIFGEVIINSKNNVLLQVLGNPEKITVRRLTFRDDQ
;
A
#
# COMPACT_ATOMS: atom_id res chain seq x y z
N MET A 1 11.91 -9.75 -2.25
CA MET A 1 11.11 -8.51 -2.12
C MET A 1 11.72 -7.33 -2.85
N PHE A 2 13.03 -7.07 -2.73
CA PHE A 2 13.69 -6.06 -3.57
C PHE A 2 13.52 -6.31 -5.07
N ASP A 3 13.49 -7.57 -5.51
CA ASP A 3 13.20 -7.92 -6.91
C ASP A 3 11.79 -7.50 -7.34
N LEU A 4 10.79 -7.65 -6.46
CA LEU A 4 9.43 -7.18 -6.73
C LEU A 4 9.39 -5.66 -6.78
N LEU A 5 10.05 -4.97 -5.84
CA LEU A 5 10.11 -3.51 -5.85
C LEU A 5 10.77 -2.99 -7.14
N LYS A 6 11.90 -3.60 -7.53
CA LYS A 6 12.60 -3.32 -8.78
C LYS A 6 11.70 -3.52 -9.99
N LEU A 7 11.03 -4.68 -10.05
CA LEU A 7 10.08 -5.00 -11.11
C LEU A 7 8.98 -3.92 -11.21
N LEU A 8 8.40 -3.51 -10.08
CA LEU A 8 7.37 -2.48 -10.05
C LEU A 8 7.90 -1.13 -10.55
N THR A 9 9.08 -0.71 -10.08
CA THR A 9 9.69 0.57 -10.48
C THR A 9 10.10 0.60 -11.96
N GLU A 10 10.58 -0.51 -12.51
CA GLU A 10 11.09 -0.58 -13.90
C GLU A 10 9.96 -0.87 -14.91
N ASN A 11 8.95 -1.65 -14.54
CA ASN A 11 7.93 -2.17 -15.46
C ASN A 11 6.52 -1.59 -15.25
N SER A 12 6.41 -0.42 -14.62
CA SER A 12 5.13 0.31 -14.49
C SER A 12 5.11 1.66 -15.22
N PRO A 13 5.66 1.81 -16.44
CA PRO A 13 5.77 3.12 -17.09
C PRO A 13 4.40 3.76 -17.38
N SER A 14 3.36 2.96 -17.66
CA SER A 14 2.01 3.48 -17.90
C SER A 14 1.37 4.04 -16.62
N LEU A 15 1.60 3.41 -15.47
CA LEU A 15 1.17 3.94 -14.17
C LEU A 15 1.93 5.23 -13.86
N THR A 16 3.25 5.24 -14.05
CA THR A 16 4.07 6.44 -13.82
C THR A 16 3.63 7.60 -14.72
N HIS A 17 3.30 7.31 -15.98
CA HIS A 17 2.77 8.31 -16.92
C HIS A 17 1.44 8.89 -16.46
N ASP A 18 0.48 8.04 -16.06
CA ASP A 18 -0.83 8.51 -15.58
C ASP A 18 -0.70 9.30 -14.27
N MET A 19 0.15 8.84 -13.34
CA MET A 19 0.47 9.57 -12.12
C MET A 19 1.13 10.91 -12.46
N GLN A 20 2.07 10.95 -13.40
CA GLN A 20 2.72 12.19 -13.84
C GLN A 20 1.70 13.18 -14.41
N ALA A 21 0.84 12.74 -15.33
CA ALA A 21 -0.21 13.56 -15.93
C ALA A 21 -1.21 14.05 -14.88
N TRP A 22 -1.65 13.17 -13.98
CA TRP A 22 -2.59 13.54 -12.92
C TRP A 22 -1.97 14.51 -11.91
N PHE A 23 -0.69 14.28 -11.55
CA PHE A 23 0.00 15.10 -10.58
C PHE A 23 0.47 16.45 -11.14
N GLU A 24 0.53 16.63 -12.46
CA GLU A 24 1.11 17.81 -13.13
C GLU A 24 0.71 19.14 -12.48
N LYS A 25 -0.59 19.32 -12.23
CA LYS A 25 -1.18 20.53 -11.65
C LYS A 25 -0.79 20.84 -10.20
N TYR A 26 -0.18 19.90 -9.48
CA TYR A 26 0.19 20.06 -8.08
C TYR A 26 1.65 20.50 -7.92
N PRO A 27 1.96 21.36 -6.92
CA PRO A 27 3.31 21.81 -6.71
C PRO A 27 4.23 20.65 -6.33
N THR A 28 5.50 20.75 -6.74
CA THR A 28 6.58 19.97 -6.10
C THR A 28 6.63 20.34 -4.63
N ASP A 29 7.09 19.44 -3.77
CA ASP A 29 7.17 19.61 -2.31
C ASP A 29 5.86 19.61 -1.52
N ALA A 30 4.71 19.47 -2.19
CA ALA A 30 3.44 19.33 -1.50
C ALA A 30 3.42 18.18 -0.48
N ALA A 31 2.56 18.29 0.53
CA ALA A 31 2.31 17.22 1.49
C ALA A 31 1.27 16.24 0.94
N TRP A 32 1.55 14.94 1.06
CA TRP A 32 0.69 13.88 0.54
C TRP A 32 0.26 12.91 1.63
N ASN A 33 -0.95 12.39 1.49
CA ASN A 33 -1.44 11.25 2.25
C ASN A 33 -1.52 10.03 1.32
N VAL A 34 -1.20 8.86 1.87
CA VAL A 34 -1.44 7.55 1.29
C VAL A 34 -2.34 6.81 2.27
N TYR A 35 -3.58 6.56 1.89
CA TYR A 35 -4.52 5.75 2.67
C TYR A 35 -4.51 4.33 2.15
N SER A 36 -4.54 3.31 3.00
CA SER A 36 -4.60 1.92 2.54
C SER A 36 -5.48 1.00 3.36
N ASP A 37 -6.02 0.00 2.68
CA ASP A 37 -6.77 -1.12 3.24
C ASP A 37 -6.53 -2.39 2.43
N TYR A 38 -6.76 -3.54 3.07
CA TYR A 38 -6.39 -4.85 2.56
C TYR A 38 -7.50 -5.87 2.78
N CYS A 39 -7.78 -6.68 1.76
CA CYS A 39 -8.65 -7.85 1.90
C CYS A 39 -7.84 -9.11 1.59
N VAL A 40 -7.32 -9.76 2.65
CA VAL A 40 -6.32 -10.84 2.51
C VAL A 40 -6.79 -12.16 3.13
N GLY A 41 -6.89 -13.16 2.27
CA GLY A 41 -7.31 -14.54 2.45
C GLY A 41 -8.63 -14.70 3.19
N ASN A 42 -9.60 -13.88 2.79
CA ASN A 42 -11.02 -14.16 2.98
C ASN A 42 -11.40 -15.35 2.10
N ILE A 43 -12.05 -16.36 2.69
CA ILE A 43 -12.34 -17.60 1.97
C ILE A 43 -13.44 -17.49 0.91
N ASP A 44 -14.22 -16.43 0.97
CA ASP A 44 -15.35 -16.18 0.07
C ASP A 44 -14.96 -15.24 -1.09
N LYS A 45 -13.68 -14.82 -1.15
CA LYS A 45 -13.16 -13.87 -2.14
C LYS A 45 -12.26 -14.54 -3.17
N ALA A 46 -12.29 -14.01 -4.39
CA ALA A 46 -11.54 -14.54 -5.53
C ALA A 46 -10.05 -14.23 -5.41
N ASN A 47 -9.71 -13.05 -4.87
CA ASN A 47 -8.33 -12.58 -4.80
C ASN A 47 -7.95 -12.08 -3.40
N ASP A 48 -6.66 -11.99 -3.17
CA ASP A 48 -6.10 -11.12 -2.13
C ASP A 48 -5.89 -9.72 -2.75
N SER A 49 -6.34 -8.67 -2.06
CA SER A 49 -6.26 -7.31 -2.57
C SER A 49 -5.56 -6.36 -1.61
N PHE A 50 -4.83 -5.40 -2.20
CA PHE A 50 -4.13 -4.34 -1.50
C PHE A 50 -4.42 -3.02 -2.21
N SER A 51 -5.13 -2.11 -1.55
CA SER A 51 -5.58 -0.87 -2.18
C SER A 51 -5.00 0.33 -1.47
N PHE A 52 -4.53 1.29 -2.26
CA PHE A 52 -3.94 2.54 -1.81
C PHE A 52 -4.65 3.70 -2.51
N VAL A 53 -5.00 4.74 -1.75
CA VAL A 53 -5.56 5.99 -2.25
C VAL A 53 -4.64 7.12 -1.84
N ILE A 54 -4.02 7.76 -2.83
CA ILE A 54 -3.11 8.87 -2.69
C ILE A 54 -3.91 10.16 -2.80
N THR A 55 -3.76 11.05 -1.82
CA THR A 55 -4.42 12.36 -1.85
C THR A 55 -3.43 13.46 -1.52
N LEU A 56 -3.60 14.63 -2.13
CA LEU A 56 -2.98 15.85 -1.62
C LEU A 56 -3.46 16.10 -0.19
N HIS A 57 -2.61 16.61 0.70
CA HIS A 57 -3.04 17.16 1.97
C HIS A 57 -3.72 18.51 1.71
N HIS A 58 -5.02 18.47 1.40
CA HIS A 58 -5.83 19.61 0.97
C HIS A 58 -6.77 20.13 2.07
N ASP A 59 -6.90 19.42 3.18
CA ASP A 59 -7.76 19.78 4.30
C ASP A 59 -7.26 19.13 5.61
N THR A 60 -7.89 19.49 6.73
CA THR A 60 -7.65 18.92 8.06
C THR A 60 -8.24 17.52 8.20
N ASP A 61 -7.65 16.70 9.08
CA ASP A 61 -8.16 15.35 9.39
C ASP A 61 -9.61 15.38 9.90
N LYS A 62 -9.96 16.42 10.67
CA LYS A 62 -11.32 16.60 11.18
C LYS A 62 -12.32 16.81 10.05
N ASN A 63 -12.08 17.79 9.17
CA ASN A 63 -12.98 18.08 8.05
C ASN A 63 -13.10 16.89 7.10
N PHE A 64 -11.97 16.21 6.84
CA PHE A 64 -11.95 15.02 6.01
C PHE A 64 -12.75 13.87 6.62
N SER A 65 -12.55 13.60 7.92
CA SER A 65 -13.32 12.59 8.64
C SER A 65 -14.82 12.94 8.66
N GLU A 66 -15.18 14.19 8.94
CA GLU A 66 -16.56 14.66 8.91
C GLU A 66 -17.20 14.45 7.52
N TYR A 67 -16.50 14.82 6.43
CA TYR A 67 -16.98 14.58 5.07
C TYR A 67 -17.23 13.09 4.81
N ILE A 68 -16.24 12.22 5.09
CA ILE A 68 -16.35 10.78 4.84
C ILE A 68 -17.45 10.15 5.69
N SER A 69 -17.57 10.56 6.97
CA SER A 69 -18.63 10.08 7.86
C SER A 69 -20.04 10.46 7.36
N ASN A 70 -20.20 11.63 6.75
CA ASN A 70 -21.47 12.08 6.17
C ASN A 70 -21.83 11.31 4.90
N VAL A 71 -20.88 11.09 3.99
CA VAL A 71 -21.16 10.42 2.70
C VAL A 71 -21.18 8.90 2.82
N ALA A 72 -20.44 8.33 3.76
CA ALA A 72 -20.34 6.90 4.01
C ALA A 72 -20.32 6.61 5.51
N PRO A 73 -21.48 6.71 6.18
CA PRO A 73 -21.60 6.58 7.63
C PRO A 73 -21.36 5.16 8.16
N LYS A 74 -21.27 4.17 7.27
CA LYS A 74 -21.08 2.75 7.61
C LYS A 74 -20.03 2.15 6.70
N ASP A 75 -19.28 1.19 7.24
CA ASP A 75 -18.32 0.39 6.47
C ASP A 75 -19.00 -0.31 5.29
N LEU A 76 -18.28 -0.50 4.18
CA LEU A 76 -18.85 -1.11 2.97
C LEU A 76 -19.43 -2.50 3.25
N LYS A 77 -18.83 -3.25 4.19
CA LYS A 77 -19.30 -4.59 4.61
C LYS A 77 -20.72 -4.56 5.21
N LYS A 78 -21.13 -3.44 5.81
CA LYS A 78 -22.42 -3.24 6.48
C LYS A 78 -23.48 -2.60 5.58
N THR A 79 -23.14 -2.29 4.32
CA THR A 79 -24.05 -1.66 3.37
C THR A 79 -24.38 -2.58 2.19
N ARG A 80 -25.60 -2.44 1.67
CA ARG A 80 -26.05 -3.13 0.44
C ARG A 80 -25.71 -2.37 -0.83
N GLN A 81 -25.57 -1.05 -0.74
CA GLN A 81 -25.30 -0.15 -1.86
C GLN A 81 -23.98 0.59 -1.61
N ALA A 82 -23.27 0.90 -2.70
CA ALA A 82 -22.10 1.77 -2.65
C ALA A 82 -22.52 3.22 -2.42
N SER A 83 -21.66 3.99 -1.75
CA SER A 83 -21.91 5.40 -1.46
C SER A 83 -21.54 6.25 -2.68
N GLU A 84 -22.49 7.07 -3.12
CA GLU A 84 -22.27 8.04 -4.21
C GLU A 84 -21.21 9.06 -3.87
N GLY A 85 -21.15 9.54 -2.62
CA GLY A 85 -20.17 10.54 -2.23
C GLY A 85 -18.75 9.97 -2.12
N LEU A 86 -18.58 8.69 -1.73
CA LEU A 86 -17.27 8.04 -1.80
C LEU A 86 -16.85 7.75 -3.23
N ILE A 87 -17.75 7.25 -4.09
CA ILE A 87 -17.46 7.06 -5.53
C ILE A 87 -17.06 8.40 -6.15
N SER A 88 -17.83 9.46 -5.89
CA SER A 88 -17.53 10.82 -6.37
C SER A 88 -16.16 11.29 -5.90
N TYR A 89 -15.80 11.01 -4.64
CA TYR A 89 -14.49 11.37 -4.10
C TYR A 89 -13.35 10.58 -4.76
N LEU A 90 -13.52 9.27 -4.98
CA LEU A 90 -12.53 8.42 -5.66
C LEU A 90 -12.31 8.83 -7.12
N ASN A 91 -13.28 9.49 -7.76
CA ASN A 91 -13.17 10.04 -9.10
C ASN A 91 -12.77 11.52 -9.14
N CYS A 92 -12.67 12.17 -7.98
CA CYS A 92 -12.39 13.58 -7.92
C CYS A 92 -10.90 13.86 -8.20
N PRO A 93 -10.55 15.09 -8.59
CA PRO A 93 -9.17 15.46 -8.89
C PRO A 93 -8.22 15.38 -7.69
N MET A 94 -8.69 15.10 -6.46
CA MET A 94 -7.87 15.02 -5.23
C MET A 94 -7.45 13.60 -4.86
N ALA A 95 -8.00 12.55 -5.49
CA ALA A 95 -7.66 11.16 -5.23
C ALA A 95 -7.04 10.48 -6.46
N PHE A 96 -5.94 9.75 -6.24
CA PHE A 96 -5.37 8.83 -7.20
C PHE A 96 -5.19 7.47 -6.53
N SER A 97 -5.80 6.42 -7.07
CA SER A 97 -5.78 5.11 -6.45
C SER A 97 -4.92 4.12 -7.20
N VAL A 98 -4.22 3.27 -6.47
CA VAL A 98 -3.50 2.12 -7.00
C VAL A 98 -3.91 0.89 -6.21
N SER A 99 -4.44 -0.11 -6.90
CA SER A 99 -4.83 -1.39 -6.30
C SER A 99 -4.03 -2.54 -6.89
N PHE A 100 -3.62 -3.46 -6.03
CA PHE A 100 -2.90 -4.67 -6.38
C PHE A 100 -3.80 -5.87 -6.13
N ILE A 101 -3.94 -6.72 -7.15
CA ILE A 101 -4.61 -8.01 -7.07
C ILE A 101 -3.53 -9.09 -7.08
N VAL A 102 -3.53 -9.90 -6.03
CA VAL A 102 -2.71 -11.11 -5.93
C VAL A 102 -3.66 -12.30 -6.02
N ASP A 103 -3.42 -13.20 -6.98
CA ASP A 103 -4.24 -14.41 -7.11
C ASP A 103 -4.18 -15.20 -5.80
N ARG A 104 -5.35 -15.48 -5.21
CA ARG A 104 -5.47 -16.20 -3.95
C ARG A 104 -4.90 -17.62 -4.04
N ASN A 105 -4.94 -18.25 -5.22
CA ASN A 105 -4.36 -19.58 -5.43
C ASN A 105 -2.84 -19.59 -5.26
N SER A 106 -2.18 -18.44 -5.48
CA SER A 106 -0.75 -18.27 -5.20
C SER A 106 -0.43 -18.22 -3.70
N LYS A 107 -1.45 -18.08 -2.84
CA LYS A 107 -1.34 -17.96 -1.38
C LYS A 107 -0.36 -16.86 -0.97
N LEU A 108 -0.59 -15.65 -1.49
CA LEU A 108 0.32 -14.51 -1.36
C LEU A 108 1.69 -14.79 -1.94
N LEU A 109 1.73 -15.33 -3.16
CA LEU A 109 2.97 -15.65 -3.88
C LEU A 109 3.89 -16.57 -3.07
N ARG A 110 3.31 -17.51 -2.31
CA ARG A 110 4.03 -18.37 -1.35
C ARG A 110 5.25 -19.04 -1.93
N ASP A 111 5.12 -19.50 -3.18
CA ASP A 111 6.16 -20.28 -3.82
C ASP A 111 7.35 -19.39 -4.24
N PHE A 112 7.13 -18.08 -4.40
CA PHE A 112 8.18 -17.07 -4.63
C PHE A 112 8.69 -16.44 -3.32
N ILE A 113 7.79 -16.19 -2.36
CA ILE A 113 8.10 -15.61 -1.05
C ILE A 113 8.16 -16.75 -0.03
N THR A 114 9.22 -17.55 -0.13
CA THR A 114 9.44 -18.69 0.78
C THR A 114 9.82 -18.21 2.17
N ASP A 115 9.62 -19.06 3.18
CA ASP A 115 9.93 -18.72 4.57
C ASP A 115 11.43 -18.39 4.76
N ASP A 116 12.30 -19.09 4.03
CA ASP A 116 13.75 -18.81 3.98
C ASP A 116 14.05 -17.46 3.32
N ASN A 117 13.32 -17.07 2.26
CA ASN A 117 13.47 -15.74 1.68
C ASN A 117 13.05 -14.65 2.67
N ILE A 118 11.97 -14.85 3.43
CA ILE A 118 11.52 -13.91 4.45
C ILE A 118 12.61 -13.74 5.52
N HIS A 119 13.13 -14.86 6.04
CA HIS A 119 14.17 -14.82 7.07
C HIS A 119 15.44 -14.13 6.58
N THR A 120 15.91 -14.50 5.38
CA THR A 120 17.11 -13.92 4.75
C THR A 120 16.94 -12.42 4.50
N PHE A 121 15.77 -12.02 4.02
CA PHE A 121 15.43 -10.61 3.82
C PHE A 121 15.51 -9.82 5.13
N CYS A 122 14.92 -10.34 6.21
CA CYS A 122 14.97 -9.67 7.52
C CYS A 122 16.41 -9.57 8.05
N HIS A 123 17.22 -10.62 7.87
CA HIS A 123 18.62 -10.60 8.27
C HIS A 123 19.40 -9.51 7.53
N GLY A 124 19.26 -9.42 6.20
CA GLY A 124 19.92 -8.39 5.41
C GLY A 124 19.49 -6.97 5.80
N LEU A 125 18.21 -6.75 6.14
CA LEU A 125 17.76 -5.46 6.66
C LEU A 125 18.40 -5.11 8.00
N ARG A 126 18.57 -6.09 8.90
CA ARG A 126 19.21 -5.87 10.21
C ARG A 126 20.70 -5.55 10.07
N GLU A 127 21.40 -6.21 9.15
CA GLU A 127 22.80 -5.87 8.83
C GLU A 127 22.92 -4.44 8.29
N LEU A 128 21.99 -4.03 7.42
CA LEU A 128 21.93 -2.67 6.91
C LEU A 128 21.68 -1.64 8.02
N ILE A 129 20.73 -1.90 8.91
CA ILE A 129 20.44 -1.04 10.08
C ILE A 129 21.64 -0.96 11.00
N ALA A 130 22.32 -2.08 11.26
CA ALA A 130 23.52 -2.09 12.09
C ALA A 130 24.58 -1.16 11.52
N SER A 131 24.81 -1.19 10.20
CA SER A 131 25.69 -0.27 9.51
C SER A 131 25.24 1.19 9.68
N TRP A 132 23.99 1.51 9.32
CA TRP A 132 23.44 2.88 9.40
C TRP A 132 23.41 3.45 10.83
N SER A 133 23.23 2.61 11.84
CA SER A 133 23.20 3.03 13.24
C SER A 133 24.55 3.53 13.77
N THR A 134 25.65 3.23 13.04
CA THR A 134 27.00 3.67 13.39
C THR A 134 27.41 4.98 12.73
N GLU A 135 26.63 5.47 11.76
CA GLU A 135 26.91 6.71 11.04
C GLU A 135 26.86 7.94 11.98
N PRO A 136 27.76 8.93 11.81
CA PRO A 136 27.71 10.16 12.59
C PRO A 136 26.36 10.88 12.45
N GLY A 137 25.73 11.17 13.59
CA GLY A 137 24.43 11.86 13.64
C GLY A 137 23.22 10.95 13.46
N ALA A 138 23.39 9.62 13.35
CA ALA A 138 22.29 8.67 13.34
C ALA A 138 21.52 8.69 14.67
N ASP A 139 20.19 8.62 14.58
CA ASP A 139 19.32 8.38 15.73
C ASP A 139 19.41 6.92 16.16
N LYS A 140 20.28 6.65 17.13
CA LYS A 140 20.56 5.28 17.60
C LYS A 140 19.34 4.61 18.22
N GLU A 141 18.52 5.36 18.95
CA GLU A 141 17.34 4.81 19.62
C GLU A 141 16.29 4.38 18.59
N TYR A 142 16.07 5.24 17.58
CA TYR A 142 15.18 4.92 16.46
C TYR A 142 15.62 3.64 15.73
N TRP A 143 16.88 3.56 15.32
CA TRP A 143 17.40 2.38 14.61
C TRP A 143 17.41 1.10 15.46
N GLN A 144 17.68 1.21 16.77
CA GLN A 144 17.61 0.07 17.68
C GLN A 144 16.19 -0.47 17.83
N ARG A 145 15.17 0.40 17.86
CA ARG A 145 13.77 -0.03 17.87
C ARG A 145 13.46 -0.83 16.60
N ILE A 146 13.88 -0.34 15.42
CA ILE A 146 13.65 -1.05 14.16
C ILE A 146 14.35 -2.41 14.15
N ASP A 147 15.63 -2.46 14.55
CA ASP A 147 16.38 -3.71 14.61
C ASP A 147 15.69 -4.75 15.51
N LYS A 148 15.17 -4.30 16.66
CA LYS A 148 14.42 -5.16 17.58
C LYS A 148 13.13 -5.68 16.95
N ALA A 149 12.33 -4.83 16.31
CA ALA A 149 11.10 -5.22 15.63
C ALA A 149 11.37 -6.25 14.51
N LEU A 150 12.36 -5.99 13.66
CA LEU A 150 12.82 -6.93 12.63
C LEU A 150 13.38 -8.22 13.22
N GLY A 151 14.08 -8.15 14.35
CA GLY A 151 14.58 -9.31 15.06
C GLY A 151 13.45 -10.21 15.56
N VAL A 152 12.40 -9.63 16.16
CA VAL A 152 11.20 -10.37 16.58
C VAL A 152 10.51 -11.00 15.38
N PHE A 153 10.34 -10.25 14.29
CA PHE A 153 9.75 -10.77 13.06
C PHE A 153 10.56 -11.93 12.46
N ALA A 154 11.88 -11.78 12.34
CA ALA A 154 12.79 -12.80 11.80
C ALA A 154 12.83 -14.08 12.65
N LEU A 155 12.74 -13.94 13.98
CA LEU A 155 12.69 -15.06 14.91
C LEU A 155 11.36 -15.81 14.82
N ASP A 156 10.23 -15.11 14.69
CA ASP A 156 8.92 -15.73 14.55
C ASP A 156 8.87 -16.59 13.28
N VAL A 157 9.41 -16.10 12.16
CA VAL A 157 9.48 -16.81 10.86
C VAL A 157 10.18 -18.18 10.95
N LYS A 158 11.09 -18.38 11.90
CA LYS A 158 11.78 -19.66 12.10
C LYS A 158 11.00 -20.67 12.95
N ARG A 159 9.89 -20.29 13.56
CA ARG A 159 9.12 -21.18 14.44
C ARG A 159 8.30 -22.18 13.63
N LYS A 160 8.18 -23.42 14.13
CA LYS A 160 7.44 -24.51 13.46
C LYS A 160 5.96 -24.22 13.12
N GLN A 161 5.33 -23.23 13.76
CA GLN A 161 3.91 -22.89 13.56
C GLN A 161 3.69 -21.39 13.36
N PHE A 162 4.66 -20.69 12.77
CA PHE A 162 4.49 -19.27 12.53
C PHE A 162 3.42 -18.98 11.47
N ASN A 163 2.83 -17.79 11.53
CA ASN A 163 1.82 -17.38 10.56
C ASN A 163 2.47 -16.89 9.27
N ALA A 164 2.82 -17.81 8.38
CA ALA A 164 3.48 -17.51 7.12
C ALA A 164 2.64 -16.62 6.19
N LYS A 165 1.30 -16.74 6.24
CA LYS A 165 0.39 -15.87 5.48
C LYS A 165 0.55 -14.41 5.92
N LEU A 166 0.52 -14.16 7.23
CA LEU A 166 0.72 -12.82 7.77
C LEU A 166 2.11 -12.26 7.43
N ALA A 167 3.16 -13.06 7.53
CA ALA A 167 4.51 -12.62 7.17
C ALA A 167 4.61 -12.18 5.69
N ARG A 168 3.96 -12.91 4.76
CA ARG A 168 3.88 -12.50 3.35
C ARG A 168 3.04 -11.25 3.15
N GLN A 169 1.93 -11.11 3.88
CA GLN A 169 1.09 -9.92 3.86
C GLN A 169 1.88 -8.68 4.28
N VAL A 170 2.66 -8.76 5.37
CA VAL A 170 3.57 -7.69 5.82
C VAL A 170 4.50 -7.28 4.68
N LEU A 171 5.23 -8.25 4.09
CA LEU A 171 6.19 -7.95 3.03
C LEU A 171 5.57 -7.35 1.76
N LEU A 172 4.44 -7.89 1.30
CA LEU A 172 3.74 -7.39 0.12
C LEU A 172 3.23 -5.96 0.37
N THR A 173 2.59 -5.74 1.52
CA THR A 173 2.08 -4.42 1.92
C THR A 173 3.19 -3.38 1.94
N SER A 174 4.31 -3.68 2.62
CA SER A 174 5.46 -2.79 2.68
C SER A 174 6.07 -2.51 1.31
N THR A 175 6.13 -3.52 0.44
CA THR A 175 6.71 -3.38 -0.90
C THR A 175 5.84 -2.51 -1.80
N PHE A 176 4.51 -2.70 -1.76
CA PHE A 176 3.58 -1.88 -2.52
C PHE A 176 3.58 -0.42 -2.03
N ALA A 177 3.62 -0.20 -0.71
CA ALA A 177 3.75 1.14 -0.15
C ALA A 177 5.07 1.81 -0.57
N ALA A 178 6.21 1.10 -0.45
CA ALA A 178 7.52 1.61 -0.86
C ALA A 178 7.56 2.00 -2.34
N PHE A 179 6.95 1.20 -3.21
CA PHE A 179 6.80 1.52 -4.63
C PHE A 179 6.10 2.86 -4.82
N LEU A 180 4.95 3.08 -4.18
CA LEU A 180 4.21 4.34 -4.29
C LEU A 180 5.00 5.51 -3.72
N PHE A 181 5.75 5.32 -2.63
CA PHE A 181 6.60 6.36 -2.04
C PHE A 181 7.72 6.77 -2.99
N LEU A 182 8.36 5.80 -3.65
CA LEU A 182 9.40 6.06 -4.64
C LEU A 182 8.84 6.80 -5.85
N THR A 183 7.69 6.36 -6.39
CA THR A 183 7.04 7.02 -7.52
C THR A 183 6.64 8.46 -7.17
N LEU A 184 6.02 8.68 -6.00
CA LEU A 184 5.70 10.03 -5.53
C LEU A 184 6.94 10.90 -5.33
N ASN A 185 8.00 10.34 -4.74
CA ASN A 185 9.26 11.07 -4.56
C ASN A 185 9.89 11.46 -5.89
N GLN A 186 9.89 10.57 -6.87
CA GLN A 186 10.41 10.86 -8.21
C GLN A 186 9.60 11.94 -8.94
N LEU A 187 8.27 11.92 -8.82
CA LEU A 187 7.40 12.82 -9.56
C LEU A 187 7.23 14.20 -8.89
N LYS A 188 7.31 14.27 -7.55
CA LYS A 188 6.93 15.49 -6.80
C LYS A 188 7.88 15.92 -5.69
N GLU A 189 8.91 15.16 -5.34
CA GLU A 189 9.85 15.51 -4.25
C GLU A 189 9.14 16.04 -2.99
N PRO A 190 8.16 15.30 -2.42
CA PRO A 190 7.24 15.81 -1.42
C PRO A 190 7.97 16.25 -0.15
N ALA A 191 7.49 17.29 0.53
CA ALA A 191 8.04 17.69 1.83
C ALA A 191 7.62 16.70 2.92
N HIS A 192 6.39 16.19 2.83
CA HIS A 192 5.82 15.24 3.78
C HIS A 192 5.08 14.13 3.06
N LEU A 193 5.18 12.92 3.58
CA LEU A 193 4.42 11.77 3.12
C LEU A 193 3.85 11.06 4.35
N ARG A 194 2.52 11.12 4.50
CA ARG A 194 1.81 10.40 5.55
C ARG A 194 1.21 9.12 4.99
N TRP A 195 1.46 7.97 5.61
CA TRP A 195 0.78 6.72 5.30
C TRP A 195 -0.13 6.33 6.47
N VAL A 196 -1.43 6.26 6.20
CA VAL A 196 -2.46 5.87 7.16
C VAL A 196 -3.14 4.59 6.68
N THR A 197 -3.27 3.60 7.57
CA THR A 197 -3.91 2.32 7.25
C THR A 197 -4.84 1.85 8.37
N ASP A 198 -5.67 0.84 8.10
CA ASP A 198 -6.51 0.25 9.14
C ASP A 198 -5.67 -0.52 10.15
N ARG A 199 -6.21 -0.69 11.35
CA ARG A 199 -5.57 -1.48 12.40
C ARG A 199 -5.70 -2.96 12.05
N ASP A 200 -4.59 -3.58 11.66
CA ASP A 200 -4.54 -5.02 11.41
C ASP A 200 -3.27 -5.69 11.98
N ALA A 201 -3.28 -7.03 11.95
CA ALA A 201 -2.18 -7.83 12.48
C ALA A 201 -0.83 -7.60 11.79
N SER A 202 -0.81 -7.04 10.57
CA SER A 202 0.41 -6.73 9.82
C SER A 202 1.19 -5.58 10.47
N PHE A 203 0.48 -4.66 11.13
CA PHE A 203 1.07 -3.52 11.81
C PHE A 203 1.23 -3.76 13.32
N GLU A 204 0.28 -4.45 13.97
CA GLU A 204 0.31 -4.61 15.42
C GLU A 204 1.24 -5.73 15.91
N LYS A 205 1.32 -6.86 15.20
CA LYS A 205 1.94 -8.07 15.76
C LYS A 205 3.44 -7.91 16.02
N TYR A 206 4.11 -7.10 15.19
CA TYR A 206 5.56 -7.00 15.16
C TYR A 206 6.05 -5.56 15.34
N ASP A 207 5.38 -4.77 16.18
CA ASP A 207 5.80 -3.39 16.50
C ASP A 207 6.00 -2.54 15.24
N GLU A 208 4.96 -2.49 14.39
CA GLU A 208 4.90 -1.62 13.21
C GLU A 208 5.91 -1.94 12.10
N VAL A 209 6.49 -3.15 12.12
CA VAL A 209 7.53 -3.57 11.15
C VAL A 209 7.16 -3.37 9.68
N ALA A 210 5.86 -3.40 9.34
CA ALA A 210 5.41 -3.15 7.98
C ALA A 210 5.72 -1.70 7.51
N PHE A 211 5.60 -0.71 8.39
CA PHE A 211 6.01 0.67 8.12
C PHE A 211 7.52 0.76 7.95
N ASP A 212 8.26 0.10 8.82
CA ASP A 212 9.72 0.11 8.82
C ASP A 212 10.32 -0.47 7.55
N ILE A 213 9.81 -1.62 7.12
CA ILE A 213 10.26 -2.28 5.89
C ILE A 213 9.99 -1.37 4.69
N ALA A 214 8.82 -0.73 4.62
CA ALA A 214 8.50 0.17 3.52
C ALA A 214 9.45 1.38 3.49
N PHE A 215 9.72 1.97 4.66
CA PHE A 215 10.64 3.10 4.79
C PHE A 215 12.08 2.74 4.41
N ILE A 216 12.59 1.62 4.91
CA ILE A 216 13.95 1.15 4.58
C ILE A 216 14.07 0.86 3.09
N MET A 217 13.08 0.18 2.50
CA MET A 217 13.05 -0.08 1.06
C MET A 217 13.08 1.21 0.24
N PHE A 218 12.30 2.22 0.64
CA PHE A 218 12.33 3.54 0.05
C PHE A 218 13.73 4.17 0.12
N LEU A 219 14.37 4.16 1.30
CA LEU A 219 15.70 4.72 1.49
C LEU A 219 16.74 4.03 0.61
N VAL A 220 16.78 2.68 0.61
CA VAL A 220 17.73 1.89 -0.19
C VAL A 220 17.60 2.21 -1.67
N PHE A 221 16.39 2.17 -2.21
CA PHE A 221 16.15 2.42 -3.64
C PHE A 221 16.47 3.87 -4.02
N ARG A 222 16.11 4.82 -3.16
CA ARG A 222 16.40 6.23 -3.38
C ARG A 222 17.89 6.51 -3.41
N LEU A 223 18.66 5.96 -2.47
CA LEU A 223 20.12 6.09 -2.44
C LEU A 223 20.77 5.46 -3.68
N ASN A 224 20.27 4.30 -4.12
CA ASN A 224 20.76 3.63 -5.32
C ASN A 224 20.39 4.34 -6.63
N SER A 225 19.38 5.22 -6.61
CA SER A 225 18.97 6.00 -7.79
C SER A 225 19.90 7.18 -8.13
N GLY A 226 20.85 7.50 -7.24
CA GLY A 226 21.86 8.53 -7.46
C GLY A 226 21.83 9.64 -6.40
N ALA A 227 22.33 10.83 -6.78
CA ALA A 227 22.46 11.95 -5.86
C ALA A 227 21.10 12.40 -5.32
N VAL A 228 20.95 12.35 -4.00
CA VAL A 228 19.72 12.75 -3.31
C VAL A 228 19.76 14.26 -3.05
N LYS A 229 18.98 15.02 -3.83
CA LYS A 229 18.89 16.49 -3.73
C LYS A 229 18.44 16.97 -2.34
N TYR A 230 17.48 16.27 -1.73
CA TYR A 230 16.90 16.61 -0.42
C TYR A 230 16.94 15.41 0.53
N PRO A 231 18.06 15.14 1.22
CA PRO A 231 18.23 13.92 2.01
C PRO A 231 17.18 13.75 3.12
N ASN A 232 16.72 14.85 3.72
CA ASN A 232 15.77 14.86 4.82
C ASN A 232 14.28 14.96 4.38
N ARG A 233 13.99 14.79 3.08
CA ARG A 233 12.63 14.80 2.53
C ARG A 233 12.33 13.49 1.79
N PRO A 234 11.07 13.01 1.75
CA PRO A 234 9.97 13.50 2.57
C PRO A 234 10.16 13.17 4.05
N LYS A 235 9.56 13.98 4.92
CA LYS A 235 9.33 13.57 6.30
C LYS A 235 8.16 12.59 6.32
N PHE A 236 8.41 11.39 6.81
CA PHE A 236 7.38 10.36 6.90
C PHE A 236 6.56 10.50 8.18
N LEU A 237 5.27 10.22 8.08
CA LEU A 237 4.38 10.03 9.21
C LEU A 237 3.59 8.75 8.97
N PHE A 238 3.64 7.82 9.92
CA PHE A 238 2.88 6.58 9.89
C PHE A 238 1.76 6.62 10.91
N ALA A 239 0.60 6.08 10.56
CA ALA A 239 -0.55 6.04 11.45
C ALA A 239 -1.49 4.87 11.15
N TYR A 240 -2.14 4.40 12.19
CA TYR A 240 -3.36 3.60 12.14
C TYR A 240 -4.26 4.03 13.33
N PRO A 241 -5.53 3.59 13.39
CA PRO A 241 -6.44 3.96 14.47
C PRO A 241 -5.85 3.78 15.88
N PHE A 242 -5.87 4.87 16.65
CA PHE A 242 -5.40 4.99 18.03
C PHE A 242 -3.93 4.63 18.27
N MET A 243 -3.09 4.66 17.24
CA MET A 243 -1.63 4.47 17.37
C MET A 243 -1.00 5.47 18.34
N ASP A 244 -1.47 6.72 18.34
CA ASP A 244 -1.05 7.78 19.26
C ASP A 244 -1.90 7.86 20.55
N GLY A 245 -2.82 6.91 20.74
CA GLY A 245 -3.76 6.87 21.86
C GLY A 245 -4.95 7.85 21.74
N ALA A 246 -5.07 8.60 20.65
CA ALA A 246 -6.10 9.64 20.51
C ALA A 246 -6.87 9.63 19.18
N LYS A 247 -6.18 9.47 18.05
CA LYS A 247 -6.78 9.67 16.72
C LYS A 247 -7.30 8.37 16.11
N ASP A 248 -8.58 8.34 15.75
CA ASP A 248 -9.23 7.13 15.21
C ASP A 248 -8.89 6.88 13.73
N TYR A 249 -8.81 7.89 12.85
CA TYR A 249 -8.55 7.72 11.41
C TYR A 249 -9.46 6.68 10.66
N ALA A 250 -10.45 6.06 11.31
CA ALA A 250 -11.30 5.02 10.73
C ALA A 250 -12.05 5.48 9.48
N GLU A 251 -12.44 6.75 9.43
CA GLU A 251 -13.03 7.36 8.24
C GLU A 251 -12.05 7.36 7.06
N HIS A 252 -10.76 7.60 7.31
CA HIS A 252 -9.77 7.75 6.24
C HIS A 252 -9.55 6.44 5.46
N VAL A 253 -9.66 5.31 6.14
CA VAL A 253 -9.46 3.98 5.54
C VAL A 253 -10.68 3.47 4.77
N ARG A 254 -11.84 4.14 4.85
CA ARG A 254 -13.03 3.77 4.05
C ARG A 254 -12.85 3.96 2.55
N LEU A 255 -11.99 4.90 2.12
CA LEU A 255 -11.66 5.09 0.72
C LEU A 255 -11.00 3.84 0.11
N PRO A 256 -9.87 3.35 0.63
CA PRO A 256 -9.27 2.13 0.13
C PRO A 256 -10.11 0.88 0.43
N ASP A 257 -10.95 0.82 1.48
CA ASP A 257 -11.85 -0.34 1.75
C ASP A 257 -12.80 -0.62 0.58
N TYR A 258 -13.29 0.44 -0.10
CA TYR A 258 -14.12 0.27 -1.30
C TYR A 258 -13.38 -0.45 -2.41
N LEU A 259 -12.12 -0.07 -2.64
CA LEU A 259 -11.28 -0.64 -3.68
C LEU A 259 -10.78 -2.04 -3.29
N ALA A 260 -10.37 -2.23 -2.04
CA ALA A 260 -9.89 -3.52 -1.53
C ALA A 260 -11.02 -4.55 -1.59
N GLY A 261 -12.22 -4.19 -1.12
CA GLY A 261 -13.41 -5.03 -1.18
C GLY A 261 -13.77 -5.41 -2.61
N LEU A 262 -13.77 -4.45 -3.55
CA LEU A 262 -14.02 -4.69 -4.97
C LEU A 262 -12.96 -5.61 -5.59
N CYS A 263 -11.68 -5.31 -5.41
CA CYS A 263 -10.58 -6.04 -6.03
C CYS A 263 -10.44 -7.48 -5.50
N ALA A 264 -10.83 -7.72 -4.25
CA ALA A 264 -10.93 -9.08 -3.73
C ALA A 264 -12.13 -9.85 -4.28
N ASP A 265 -13.22 -9.15 -4.62
CA ASP A 265 -14.47 -9.75 -5.10
C ASP A 265 -14.44 -10.11 -6.58
N ILE A 266 -13.83 -9.26 -7.41
CA ILE A 266 -13.87 -9.41 -8.87
C ILE A 266 -13.27 -10.76 -9.31
N ASN A 267 -14.09 -11.56 -9.99
CA ASN A 267 -13.63 -12.79 -10.60
C ASN A 267 -13.02 -12.49 -11.98
N LEU A 268 -11.76 -12.85 -12.20
CA LEU A 268 -11.07 -12.62 -13.47
C LEU A 268 -10.87 -13.96 -14.21
N PRO A 269 -11.13 -14.03 -15.53
CA PRO A 269 -11.50 -12.94 -16.43
C PRO A 269 -13.01 -12.72 -16.59
N SER A 270 -13.87 -13.46 -15.87
CA SER A 270 -15.33 -13.44 -16.10
C SER A 270 -16.03 -12.12 -15.70
N MET A 271 -15.34 -11.26 -14.93
CA MET A 271 -15.84 -9.98 -14.40
C MET A 271 -17.17 -10.12 -13.65
N GLN A 272 -17.33 -11.23 -12.91
CA GLN A 272 -18.48 -11.46 -12.05
C GLN A 272 -18.24 -10.90 -10.65
N PHE A 273 -19.32 -10.40 -10.04
CA PHE A 273 -19.33 -9.82 -8.70
C PHE A 273 -20.36 -10.55 -7.83
N SER A 274 -20.04 -10.72 -6.55
CA SER A 274 -20.96 -11.34 -5.57
C SER A 274 -22.12 -10.41 -5.19
N HIS A 275 -21.93 -9.10 -5.33
CA HIS A 275 -22.89 -8.07 -4.93
C HIS A 275 -22.92 -6.90 -5.90
N THR A 276 -24.12 -6.34 -6.13
CA THR A 276 -24.36 -5.19 -7.03
C THR A 276 -23.60 -3.92 -6.64
N LYS A 277 -23.25 -3.75 -5.36
CA LYS A 277 -22.40 -2.63 -4.93
C LYS A 277 -21.00 -2.67 -5.54
N PHE A 278 -20.44 -3.86 -5.75
CA PHE A 278 -19.12 -3.99 -6.38
C PHE A 278 -19.21 -3.73 -7.88
N GLU A 279 -20.26 -4.21 -8.54
CA GLU A 279 -20.56 -3.88 -9.94
C GLU A 279 -20.67 -2.36 -10.14
N ARG A 280 -21.38 -1.66 -9.23
CA ARG A 280 -21.48 -0.20 -9.26
C ARG A 280 -20.13 0.49 -9.10
N ILE A 281 -19.34 0.10 -8.08
CA ILE A 281 -18.00 0.70 -7.87
C ILE A 281 -17.10 0.42 -9.08
N PHE A 282 -17.16 -0.77 -9.64
CA PHE A 282 -16.39 -1.13 -10.84
C PHE A 282 -16.75 -0.24 -12.03
N GLY A 283 -18.05 -0.14 -12.34
CA GLY A 283 -18.54 0.66 -13.47
C GLY A 283 -18.23 2.15 -13.32
N GLU A 284 -18.33 2.70 -12.11
CA GLU A 284 -18.17 4.14 -11.89
C GLU A 284 -16.72 4.57 -11.58
N VAL A 285 -15.87 3.69 -11.02
CA VAL A 285 -14.52 4.05 -10.55
C VAL A 285 -13.40 3.42 -11.38
N ILE A 286 -13.61 2.21 -11.93
CA ILE A 286 -12.56 1.44 -12.59
C ILE A 286 -12.65 1.53 -14.12
N ILE A 287 -13.84 1.42 -14.70
CA ILE A 287 -14.02 1.52 -16.14
C ILE A 287 -13.64 2.92 -16.63
N ASN A 288 -12.82 2.98 -17.70
CA ASN A 288 -12.35 4.24 -18.32
C ASN A 288 -11.66 5.21 -17.33
N SER A 289 -11.17 4.69 -16.20
CA SER A 289 -10.62 5.52 -15.12
C SER A 289 -9.32 6.21 -15.52
N LYS A 290 -9.19 7.48 -15.12
CA LYS A 290 -7.98 8.29 -15.33
C LYS A 290 -7.13 8.43 -14.07
N ASN A 291 -7.66 8.03 -12.92
CA ASN A 291 -7.05 8.22 -11.62
C ASN A 291 -7.15 6.96 -10.75
N ASN A 292 -7.50 5.81 -11.32
CA ASN A 292 -7.45 4.52 -10.65
C ASN A 292 -6.67 3.53 -11.53
N VAL A 293 -5.66 2.89 -10.94
CA VAL A 293 -4.84 1.87 -11.62
C VAL A 293 -4.97 0.54 -10.91
N LEU A 294 -5.25 -0.51 -11.68
CA LEU A 294 -5.30 -1.88 -11.19
C LEU A 294 -4.10 -2.68 -11.72
N LEU A 295 -3.31 -3.22 -10.80
CA LEU A 295 -2.17 -4.07 -11.12
C LEU A 295 -2.44 -5.49 -10.65
N GLN A 296 -2.27 -6.47 -11.53
CA GLN A 296 -2.27 -7.86 -11.16
C GLN A 296 -0.84 -8.35 -10.95
N VAL A 297 -0.57 -8.92 -9.78
CA VAL A 297 0.72 -9.51 -9.41
C VAL A 297 0.59 -11.02 -9.46
N LEU A 298 1.41 -11.64 -10.29
CA LEU A 298 1.45 -13.09 -10.50
C LEU A 298 2.85 -13.57 -10.18
N GLY A 299 2.97 -14.78 -9.66
CA GLY A 299 4.28 -15.34 -9.32
C GLY A 299 4.27 -16.86 -9.36
N ASN A 300 5.44 -17.39 -9.63
CA ASN A 300 5.78 -18.80 -9.52
C ASN A 300 7.11 -18.92 -8.76
N PRO A 301 7.65 -20.13 -8.51
CA PRO A 301 8.90 -20.28 -7.76
C PRO A 301 10.11 -19.52 -8.34
N GLU A 302 10.13 -19.28 -9.65
CA GLU A 302 11.29 -18.71 -10.35
C GLU A 302 11.18 -17.21 -10.60
N LYS A 303 9.95 -16.71 -10.82
CA LYS A 303 9.73 -15.33 -11.24
C LYS A 303 8.41 -14.77 -10.73
N ILE A 304 8.41 -13.45 -10.63
CA ILE A 304 7.25 -12.60 -10.37
C ILE A 304 7.00 -11.70 -11.58
N THR A 305 5.73 -11.49 -11.92
CA THR A 305 5.31 -10.61 -13.00
C THR A 305 4.20 -9.69 -12.50
N VAL A 306 4.18 -8.48 -13.03
CA VAL A 306 3.15 -7.49 -12.77
C VAL A 306 2.59 -7.05 -14.10
N ARG A 307 1.27 -7.03 -14.23
CA ARG A 307 0.60 -6.48 -15.41
C ARG A 307 -0.50 -5.53 -14.98
N ARG A 308 -0.67 -4.45 -15.75
CA ARG A 308 -1.81 -3.56 -15.59
C ARG A 308 -3.07 -4.20 -16.18
N LEU A 309 -4.16 -4.14 -15.43
CA LEU A 309 -5.50 -4.45 -15.91
C LEU A 309 -6.17 -3.15 -16.32
N THR A 310 -6.67 -3.09 -17.54
CA THR A 310 -7.37 -1.93 -18.09
C THR A 310 -8.75 -2.38 -18.55
N PHE A 311 -9.77 -1.64 -18.14
CA PHE A 311 -11.16 -1.88 -18.51
C PHE A 311 -11.68 -0.66 -19.25
N ARG A 312 -12.21 -0.88 -20.44
CA ARG A 312 -12.79 0.15 -21.29
C ARG A 312 -14.21 -0.29 -21.62
N ASP A 313 -15.10 0.67 -21.67
CA ASP A 313 -16.40 0.43 -22.32
C ASP A 313 -16.15 0.30 -23.82
N ASP A 314 -16.80 -0.68 -24.44
CA ASP A 314 -16.96 -0.74 -25.89
C ASP A 314 -17.97 0.35 -26.29
N GLN A 315 -17.50 1.60 -26.39
CA GLN A 315 -18.21 2.68 -27.08
C GLN A 315 -17.66 2.85 -28.50
#